data_AF-A0A4R6TXW3-F1
#
_entry.id   AF-A0A4R6TXW3-F1
#
_cell.length_a   1.000
_cell.length_b   1.000
_cell.length_c   1.000
_cell.angle_alpha   90.00
_cell.angle_beta   90.00
_cell.angle_gamma   90.00
#
_symmetry.space_group_name_H-M   'P 1'
#
loop_
_entity.id
_entity.type
_entity.pdbx_description
1 polymer ?
#
loop_
_entity_poly.entity_id
_entity_poly.type
_entity_poly.pdbx_seq_one_letter_code
_entity_poly.pdbx_strand_id
1 'polypeptide(L)'
;MSFDYERRGGFIYFIQESELRNIKIGFTSSHPEKRLRSLACGNSQELKIIGLKIDSKPLEAKLHKRFGDLHVRNEWYRPGEELMAYIDRLEYGSAFEEELQQFVKVPGR
;
A
#
# COMPACT_ATOMS: atom_id res chain seq x y z
N MET A 1 17.29 15.90 18.99
CA MET A 1 17.88 14.69 18.38
C MET A 1 16.76 13.99 17.61
N SER A 2 16.49 14.49 16.41
CA SER A 2 15.36 14.07 15.59
C SER A 2 15.76 12.82 14.82
N PHE A 3 15.71 11.67 15.49
CA PHE A 3 16.01 10.39 14.87
C PHE A 3 15.11 10.19 13.64
N ASP A 4 15.73 9.78 12.54
CA ASP A 4 15.21 9.46 11.21
C ASP A 4 13.96 8.54 11.17
N TYR A 5 12.85 8.93 11.81
CA TYR A 5 11.61 8.16 11.80
C TYR A 5 10.99 8.14 10.41
N GLU A 6 11.26 9.17 9.61
CA GLU A 6 10.80 9.31 8.22
C GLU A 6 11.53 8.37 7.24
N ARG A 7 12.67 7.78 7.64
CA ARG A 7 13.43 6.81 6.83
C ARG A 7 13.23 5.36 7.26
N ARG A 8 12.39 5.08 8.25
CA ARG A 8 12.11 3.68 8.63
C ARG A 8 11.39 2.99 7.48
N GLY A 9 11.94 1.85 7.06
CA GLY A 9 11.31 0.96 6.09
C GLY A 9 9.95 0.47 6.59
N GLY A 10 9.05 0.26 5.65
CA GLY A 10 7.70 -0.26 5.86
C GLY A 10 7.13 -0.73 4.53
N PHE A 11 5.83 -0.66 4.39
CA PHE A 11 5.11 -1.23 3.26
C PHE A 11 4.24 -0.17 2.59
N ILE A 12 4.43 -0.01 1.29
CA ILE A 12 3.53 0.71 0.40
C ILE A 12 2.55 -0.28 -0.20
N TYR A 13 1.27 -0.15 0.14
CA TYR A 13 0.20 -1.04 -0.30
C TYR A 13 -0.75 -0.37 -1.29
N PHE A 14 -1.34 -1.22 -2.14
CA PHE A 14 -2.38 -0.89 -3.09
C PHE A 14 -3.60 -1.75 -2.78
N ILE A 15 -4.68 -1.12 -2.31
CA ILE A 15 -5.93 -1.81 -1.98
C ILE A 15 -7.00 -1.39 -2.98
N GLN A 16 -7.66 -2.36 -3.61
CA GLN A 16 -8.73 -2.11 -4.57
C GLN A 16 -10.08 -2.50 -3.99
N GLU A 17 -11.08 -1.64 -4.18
CA GLU A 17 -12.49 -1.96 -3.88
C GLU A 17 -13.17 -2.71 -5.04
N SER A 18 -14.22 -3.47 -4.75
CA SER A 18 -14.86 -4.35 -5.73
C SER A 18 -15.67 -3.63 -6.82
N GLU A 19 -16.52 -2.66 -6.46
CA GLU A 19 -17.49 -2.07 -7.41
C GLU A 19 -16.86 -1.07 -8.38
N LEU A 20 -16.37 0.07 -7.87
CA LEU A 20 -15.80 1.13 -8.71
C LEU A 20 -14.34 0.88 -9.07
N ARG A 21 -13.74 -0.18 -8.51
CA ARG A 21 -12.35 -0.57 -8.76
C ARG A 21 -11.33 0.50 -8.39
N ASN A 22 -11.72 1.48 -7.57
CA ASN A 22 -10.80 2.51 -7.07
C ASN A 22 -9.71 1.85 -6.22
N ILE A 23 -8.53 2.46 -6.28
CA ILE A 23 -7.32 1.95 -5.67
C ILE A 23 -6.86 2.94 -4.62
N LYS A 24 -6.74 2.45 -3.39
CA LYS A 24 -6.10 3.17 -2.30
C LYS A 24 -4.60 2.92 -2.34
N ILE A 25 -3.82 3.99 -2.34
CA ILE A 25 -2.36 3.94 -2.13
C ILE A 25 -2.12 4.32 -0.67
N GLY A 26 -1.32 3.56 0.07
CA GLY A 26 -0.99 3.94 1.44
C GLY A 26 0.28 3.30 1.98
N PHE A 27 0.82 3.88 3.05
CA PHE A 27 1.98 3.38 3.78
C PHE A 27 1.60 2.79 5.14
N THR A 28 2.34 1.77 5.57
CA THR A 28 2.36 1.36 6.97
C THR A 28 3.73 0.85 7.39
N SER A 29 4.15 1.17 8.61
CA SER A 29 5.34 0.59 9.25
C SER A 29 5.07 -0.79 9.86
N SER A 30 3.88 -1.36 9.63
CA SER A 30 3.41 -2.61 10.22
C SER A 30 2.80 -3.50 9.14
N HIS A 31 2.26 -4.66 9.51
CA HIS A 31 1.71 -5.60 8.53
C HIS A 31 0.50 -5.02 7.75
N PRO A 32 0.54 -4.98 6.40
CA PRO A 32 -0.49 -4.35 5.55
C PRO A 32 -1.90 -4.92 5.71
N GLU A 33 -2.07 -6.20 6.02
CA GLU A 33 -3.41 -6.74 6.29
C GLU A 33 -4.10 -6.08 7.47
N LYS A 34 -3.36 -5.58 8.47
CA LYS A 34 -3.96 -4.84 9.58
C LYS A 34 -4.66 -3.58 9.07
N ARG A 35 -4.08 -2.93 8.05
CA ARG A 35 -4.68 -1.79 7.37
C ARG A 35 -5.87 -2.22 6.53
N LEU A 36 -5.77 -3.32 5.79
CA LEU A 36 -6.90 -3.89 5.05
C LEU A 36 -8.11 -4.13 5.96
N ARG A 37 -7.92 -4.86 7.07
CA ARG A 37 -8.99 -5.13 8.05
C ARG A 37 -9.59 -3.86 8.64
N SER A 38 -8.73 -2.92 9.04
CA SER A 38 -9.18 -1.63 9.59
C SER A 38 -9.98 -0.81 8.57
N LEU A 39 -9.62 -0.86 7.29
CA LEU A 39 -10.35 -0.18 6.21
C LEU A 39 -11.67 -0.88 5.89
N ALA A 40 -11.69 -2.22 5.89
CA ALA A 40 -12.87 -3.01 5.61
C ALA A 40 -13.99 -2.79 6.65
N CYS A 41 -13.66 -2.53 7.92
CA CYS A 41 -14.67 -2.20 8.94
C CYS A 41 -15.47 -0.92 8.62
N GLY A 42 -14.89 0.02 7.87
CA GLY A 42 -15.51 1.30 7.53
C GLY A 42 -15.86 1.46 6.04
N ASN A 43 -15.72 0.40 5.24
CA ASN A 43 -16.05 0.39 3.82
C ASN A 43 -17.06 -0.72 3.56
N SER A 44 -18.19 -0.40 2.91
CA SER A 44 -19.21 -1.39 2.56
C SER A 44 -18.74 -2.36 1.47
N GLN A 45 -17.70 -1.99 0.72
CA GLN A 45 -17.19 -2.78 -0.39
C GLN A 45 -16.16 -3.80 0.06
N GLU A 46 -16.09 -4.91 -0.67
CA GLU A 46 -14.97 -5.84 -0.54
C GLU A 46 -13.67 -5.16 -0.95
N LEU A 47 -12.65 -5.34 -0.11
CA LEU A 47 -11.32 -4.77 -0.31
C LEU A 47 -10.31 -5.89 -0.51
N LYS A 48 -9.45 -5.75 -1.51
CA LYS A 48 -8.33 -6.67 -1.78
C LYS A 48 -7.03 -5.91 -1.91
N ILE A 49 -5.94 -6.47 -1.39
CA ILE A 49 -4.60 -5.99 -1.72
C ILE A 49 -4.27 -6.49 -3.13
N ILE A 50 -3.87 -5.58 -4.01
CA ILE A 50 -3.48 -5.89 -5.40
C ILE A 50 -2.01 -5.58 -5.68
N GLY A 51 -1.30 -4.99 -4.72
CA GLY A 51 0.11 -4.69 -4.84
C GLY A 51 0.71 -4.29 -3.51
N LEU A 52 2.00 -4.58 -3.36
CA LEU A 52 2.75 -4.26 -2.16
C LEU A 52 4.22 -4.05 -2.50
N LYS A 53 4.87 -3.13 -1.79
CA LYS A 53 6.29 -2.84 -1.96
C LYS A 53 6.91 -2.46 -0.62
N ILE A 54 8.07 -3.03 -0.30
CA ILE A 54 8.87 -2.57 0.84
C ILE A 54 9.54 -1.26 0.44
N ASP A 55 9.20 -0.19 1.13
CA ASP A 55 9.81 1.13 0.95
C ASP A 55 9.51 2.01 2.18
N SER A 56 9.76 3.30 2.06
CA SER A 56 9.61 4.30 3.09
C SER A 56 8.45 5.26 2.77
N LYS A 57 7.95 5.96 3.78
CA LYS A 57 6.87 6.95 3.64
C LYS A 57 7.11 8.00 2.55
N PRO A 58 8.33 8.49 2.28
CA PRO A 58 8.58 9.39 1.15
C PRO A 58 8.18 8.84 -0.22
N LEU A 59 8.20 7.52 -0.44
CA LEU A 59 7.72 6.93 -1.69
C LEU A 59 6.21 7.09 -1.85
N GLU A 60 5.43 6.92 -0.77
CA GLU A 60 3.97 7.14 -0.78
C GLU A 60 3.63 8.53 -1.32
N ALA A 61 4.29 9.57 -0.79
CA ALA A 61 4.09 10.95 -1.22
C ALA A 61 4.45 11.14 -2.72
N LYS A 62 5.52 10.50 -3.19
CA LYS A 62 5.90 10.52 -4.61
C LYS A 62 4.84 9.84 -5.49
N LEU A 63 4.26 8.72 -5.04
CA LEU A 63 3.22 8.01 -5.79
C LEU A 63 1.92 8.82 -5.84
N HIS A 64 1.53 9.46 -4.74
CA HIS A 64 0.39 10.37 -4.73
C HIS A 64 0.59 11.55 -5.70
N LYS A 65 1.79 12.13 -5.75
CA LYS A 65 2.11 13.17 -6.74
C LYS A 65 2.08 12.62 -8.17
N ARG A 66 2.67 11.45 -8.39
CA ARG A 66 2.76 10.81 -9.71
C ARG A 66 1.39 10.50 -10.30
N PHE A 67 0.47 9.95 -9.50
CA PHE A 67 -0.86 9.55 -9.95
C PHE A 67 -1.94 10.59 -9.62
N GLY A 68 -1.55 11.85 -9.40
CA GLY A 68 -2.46 12.93 -9.03
C GLY A 68 -3.62 13.13 -10.03
N ASP A 69 -3.37 12.89 -11.32
CA ASP A 69 -4.40 12.99 -12.36
C ASP A 69 -5.51 11.93 -12.25
N LEU A 70 -5.24 10.83 -11.51
CA LEU A 70 -6.20 9.77 -11.22
C LEU A 70 -6.90 9.94 -9.88
N HIS A 71 -6.56 10.98 -9.09
CA HIS A 71 -7.08 11.18 -7.74
C HIS A 71 -8.60 11.35 -7.74
N VAL A 72 -9.28 10.58 -6.89
CA VAL A 72 -10.73 10.65 -6.67
C VAL A 72 -11.02 11.39 -5.37
N ARG A 73 -10.54 10.84 -4.24
CA ARG A 73 -10.76 11.41 -2.91
C ARG A 73 -9.77 10.85 -1.91
N ASN A 74 -9.19 11.72 -1.08
CA ASN A 74 -8.21 11.36 -0.06
C ASN A 74 -7.04 10.57 -0.69
N GLU A 75 -6.95 9.29 -0.39
CA GLU A 75 -5.89 8.40 -0.86
C GLU A 75 -6.40 7.41 -1.93
N TRP A 76 -7.58 7.66 -2.51
CA TRP A 76 -8.21 6.82 -3.52
C TRP A 76 -8.05 7.38 -4.94
N TYR A 77 -7.74 6.49 -5.88
CA TYR A 77 -7.39 6.77 -7.26
C TYR A 77 -8.18 5.88 -8.22
N ARG A 78 -8.49 6.38 -9.42
CA ARG A 78 -9.09 5.58 -10.49
C ARG A 78 -8.08 4.52 -10.98
N PRO A 79 -8.54 3.35 -11.46
CA PRO A 79 -7.66 2.30 -12.01
C PRO A 79 -7.15 2.66 -13.42
N GLY A 80 -6.40 3.76 -13.54
CA GLY A 80 -5.80 4.18 -14.81
C GLY A 80 -4.69 3.23 -15.25
N GLU A 81 -4.44 3.19 -16.56
CA GLU A 81 -3.46 2.28 -17.18
C GLU A 81 -2.07 2.39 -16.56
N GLU A 82 -1.59 3.62 -16.31
CA GLU A 82 -0.27 3.83 -15.71
C GLU A 82 -0.18 3.27 -14.28
N LEU A 83 -1.22 3.44 -13.47
CA LEU A 83 -1.26 2.93 -12.10
C LEU A 83 -1.34 1.40 -12.08
N MET A 84 -2.19 0.82 -12.93
CA MET A 84 -2.29 -0.63 -13.07
C MET A 84 -0.97 -1.23 -13.55
N ALA A 85 -0.35 -0.68 -14.58
CA ALA A 85 0.95 -1.13 -15.08
C ALA A 85 2.07 -0.97 -14.05
N TYR A 86 2.00 0.05 -13.19
CA TYR A 86 2.93 0.18 -12.06
C TYR A 86 2.73 -0.96 -11.05
N ILE A 87 1.48 -1.28 -10.71
CA ILE A 87 1.13 -2.33 -9.74
C ILE A 87 1.50 -3.72 -10.28
N ASP A 88 1.25 -4.00 -11.56
CA ASP A 88 1.55 -5.29 -12.19
C ASP A 88 3.06 -5.59 -12.25
N ARG A 89 3.91 -4.56 -12.16
CA ARG A 89 5.37 -4.71 -12.06
C ARG A 89 5.86 -4.92 -10.63
N LEU A 90 4.98 -4.80 -9.63
CA LEU A 90 5.30 -5.17 -8.27
C LEU A 90 5.22 -6.70 -8.17
N GLU A 91 6.24 -7.34 -7.61
CA GLU A 91 6.21 -8.77 -7.34
C GLU A 91 5.23 -9.04 -6.19
N TYR A 92 3.95 -9.24 -6.52
CA TYR A 92 2.90 -9.60 -5.57
C TYR A 92 2.62 -11.11 -5.67
N GLY A 93 2.95 -11.89 -4.64
CA GLY A 93 2.81 -13.36 -4.65
C GLY A 93 3.30 -14.07 -3.38
N SER A 94 3.32 -15.41 -3.38
CA SER A 94 3.63 -16.24 -2.20
C SER A 94 5.02 -16.00 -1.60
N ALA A 95 6.04 -15.74 -2.43
CA ALA A 95 7.38 -15.39 -1.96
C ALA A 95 7.39 -14.10 -1.13
N PHE A 96 6.50 -13.16 -1.46
CA PHE A 96 6.33 -11.93 -0.72
C PHE A 96 5.59 -12.14 0.60
N GLU A 97 4.62 -13.08 0.67
CA GLU A 97 4.01 -13.49 1.94
C GLU A 97 5.04 -14.15 2.88
N GLU A 98 5.98 -14.93 2.32
CA GLU A 98 7.09 -15.50 3.08
C GLU A 98 8.04 -14.40 3.61
N GLU A 99 8.42 -13.43 2.79
CA GLU A 99 9.22 -12.28 3.22
C GLU A 99 8.49 -11.42 4.26
N LEU A 100 7.18 -11.21 4.12
CA LEU A 100 6.35 -10.56 5.12
C LEU A 100 6.39 -11.30 6.47
N GLN A 101 6.27 -12.63 6.46
CA GLN A 101 6.36 -13.43 7.67
C GLN A 101 7.74 -13.32 8.32
N GLN A 102 8.82 -13.24 7.52
CA GLN A 102 10.17 -13.03 8.02
C GLN A 102 10.37 -11.62 8.61
N PHE A 103 9.85 -10.58 7.94
CA PHE A 103 9.92 -9.19 8.42
C PHE A 103 9.18 -9.01 9.76
N VAL A 104 8.05 -9.71 9.95
CA VAL A 104 7.29 -9.69 11.21
C VAL A 104 8.02 -10.41 12.35
N LYS A 105 8.87 -11.40 12.05
CA LYS A 105 9.69 -12.14 13.03
C LYS A 105 10.93 -11.37 13.51
N VAL A 106 11.19 -10.18 12.99
CA VAL A 106 12.22 -9.28 13.53
C VAL A 106 11.49 -8.19 14.33
N PRO A 107 11.08 -8.43 15.59
CA PRO A 107 10.71 -7.32 16.45
C PRO A 107 11.92 -6.40 16.56
N GLY A 108 11.67 -5.10 16.42
CA GLY A 108 12.67 -4.08 16.74
C GLY A 108 13.34 -4.40 18.07
N ARG A 109 14.67 -4.44 18.04
CA ARG A 109 15.51 -4.21 19.22
C ARG A 109 15.16 -2.88 19.87
#